data_AF-A0A9P8TC39-F1
#
_entry.id   AF-A0A9P8TC39-F1
#
_cell.length_a   1.000
_cell.length_b   1.000
_cell.length_c   1.000
_cell.angle_alpha   90.00
_cell.angle_beta   90.00
_cell.angle_gamma   90.00
#
_symmetry.space_group_name_H-M   'P 1'
#
loop_
_entity.id
_entity.type
_entity.pdbx_description
1 polymer ?
#
loop_
_entity_poly.entity_id
_entity_poly.type
_entity_poly.pdbx_seq_one_letter_code
_entity_poly.pdbx_strand_id
1 'polypeptide(L)'
;DLARNGLIPRHQTLNRGVPVYKTSKYLDPAGIFSKCTYVVSMRPYKKSELEKVRSITRKFEETHGEPVDWGYDGAERLGIRDLMHPDFGDRPEIHEDEIPVFWGCGVTPQ
;
A
#
# COMPACT_ATOMS: atom_id res chain seq x y z
N ASP A 1 0.36 12.69 -8.57
CA ASP A 1 1.44 12.78 -9.59
C ASP A 1 1.92 11.46 -10.22
N LEU A 2 1.65 10.29 -9.63
CA LEU A 2 2.00 9.00 -10.25
C LEU A 2 1.32 8.80 -11.63
N ALA A 3 0.02 9.06 -11.73
CA ALA A 3 -0.73 8.98 -12.99
C ALA A 3 -0.18 9.91 -14.08
N ARG A 4 0.27 11.12 -13.71
CA ARG A 4 0.92 12.09 -14.62
C ARG A 4 2.29 11.63 -15.11
N ASN A 5 2.91 10.68 -14.42
CA ASN A 5 4.21 10.08 -14.76
C ASN A 5 4.08 8.70 -15.43
N GLY A 6 2.87 8.33 -15.88
CA GLY A 6 2.56 7.05 -16.50
C GLY A 6 2.37 5.88 -15.53
N LEU A 7 2.48 6.13 -14.22
CA LEU A 7 2.38 5.12 -13.15
C LEU A 7 0.96 5.10 -12.57
N ILE A 8 -0.03 4.87 -13.43
CA ILE A 8 -1.45 4.87 -13.02
C ILE A 8 -1.71 3.64 -12.14
N PRO A 9 -2.21 3.80 -10.91
CA PRO A 9 -2.58 2.67 -10.07
C PRO A 9 -3.60 1.75 -10.77
N ARG A 10 -3.32 0.44 -10.75
CA ARG A 10 -4.13 -0.57 -11.44
C ARG A 10 -5.62 -0.52 -11.10
N HIS A 11 -5.95 -0.32 -9.83
CA HIS A 11 -7.34 -0.24 -9.38
C HIS A 11 -8.11 0.92 -10.05
N GLN A 12 -7.44 2.04 -10.39
CA GLN A 12 -8.06 3.15 -11.13
C GLN A 12 -8.36 2.75 -12.58
N THR A 13 -7.43 2.04 -13.24
CA THR A 13 -7.66 1.54 -14.60
C THR A 13 -8.79 0.51 -14.68
N LEU A 14 -9.03 -0.22 -13.58
CA LEU A 14 -10.07 -1.25 -13.49
C LEU A 14 -11.37 -0.75 -12.86
N ASN A 15 -11.46 0.53 -12.50
CA ASN A 15 -12.57 1.13 -11.75
C ASN A 15 -12.96 0.31 -10.50
N ARG A 16 -11.94 -0.11 -9.73
CA ARG A 16 -12.03 -0.91 -8.52
C ARG A 16 -11.57 -0.15 -7.28
N GLY A 17 -12.11 -0.53 -6.13
CA GLY A 17 -11.66 -0.10 -4.82
C GLY A 17 -10.20 -0.49 -4.60
N VAL A 18 -9.44 0.41 -3.96
CA VAL A 18 -8.05 0.11 -3.59
C VAL A 18 -8.03 -1.02 -2.56
N PRO A 19 -7.23 -2.09 -2.75
CA PRO A 19 -7.11 -3.14 -1.76
C PRO A 19 -6.37 -2.63 -0.52
N VAL A 20 -6.96 -2.81 0.65
CA VAL A 20 -6.41 -2.40 1.94
C VAL A 20 -6.33 -3.62 2.87
N TYR A 21 -5.23 -3.71 3.61
CA TYR A 21 -4.90 -4.84 4.48
C TYR A 21 -4.58 -4.36 5.89
N LYS A 22 -5.11 -5.05 6.89
CA LYS A 22 -4.71 -4.89 8.29
C LYS A 22 -3.37 -5.60 8.48
N THR A 23 -2.39 -4.86 8.96
CA THR A 23 -1.07 -5.43 9.25
C THR A 23 -1.07 -6.11 10.61
N SER A 24 -0.07 -6.95 10.88
CA SER A 24 0.19 -7.47 12.23
C SER A 24 1.02 -6.51 13.09
N LYS A 25 1.37 -5.32 12.58
CA LYS A 25 2.16 -4.31 13.29
C LYS A 25 1.22 -3.39 14.06
N TYR A 26 1.45 -3.29 15.37
CA TYR A 26 0.73 -2.35 16.23
C TYR A 26 1.20 -0.92 16.00
N LEU A 27 0.26 0.01 16.09
CA LEU A 27 0.56 1.43 16.19
C LEU A 27 1.07 1.76 17.59
N ASP A 28 1.81 2.86 17.69
CA ASP A 28 2.14 3.44 18.98
C ASP A 28 0.84 3.81 19.71
N PRO A 29 0.70 3.42 20.99
CA PRO A 29 -0.54 3.60 21.72
C PRO A 29 -0.82 5.09 21.96
N ALA A 30 -2.01 5.55 21.58
CA ALA A 30 -2.48 6.91 21.81
C ALA A 30 -3.77 6.89 22.65
N GLY A 31 -3.62 7.08 23.96
CA GLY A 31 -4.75 7.06 24.90
C GLY A 31 -5.52 5.73 24.86
N ILE A 32 -6.81 5.79 24.57
CA ILE A 32 -7.67 4.58 24.49
C ILE A 32 -7.34 3.68 23.29
N PHE A 33 -6.62 4.20 22.30
CA PHE A 33 -6.20 3.46 21.10
C PHE A 33 -4.86 2.77 21.35
N SER A 34 -4.88 1.68 22.12
CA SER A 34 -3.68 0.93 22.52
C SER A 34 -3.49 -0.41 21.82
N LYS A 35 -4.46 -0.84 21.01
CA LYS A 35 -4.48 -2.15 20.33
C LYS A 35 -4.84 -2.04 18.84
N CYS A 36 -4.59 -0.88 18.23
CA CYS A 36 -4.85 -0.65 16.82
C CYS A 36 -3.65 -1.11 15.99
N THR A 37 -3.92 -1.90 14.95
CA THR A 37 -2.91 -2.25 13.95
C THR A 37 -2.88 -1.21 12.85
N TYR A 38 -1.71 -0.99 12.24
CA TYR A 38 -1.65 -0.13 11.07
C TYR A 38 -2.34 -0.77 9.87
N VAL A 39 -2.98 0.03 9.02
CA VAL A 39 -3.61 -0.40 7.78
C VAL A 39 -2.81 0.12 6.59
N VAL A 40 -2.59 -0.76 5.63
CA VAL A 40 -1.85 -0.42 4.41
C VAL A 40 -2.72 -0.63 3.18
N SER A 41 -2.63 0.30 2.24
CA SER A 41 -3.14 0.10 0.89
C SER A 41 -2.06 -0.48 0.00
N MET A 42 -2.44 -1.34 -0.95
CA MET A 42 -1.49 -1.96 -1.88
C MET A 42 -1.77 -1.52 -3.31
N ARG A 43 -0.71 -1.23 -4.06
CA ARG A 43 -0.77 -0.99 -5.50
C ARG A 43 0.39 -1.74 -6.17
N PRO A 44 0.12 -2.54 -7.22
CA PRO A 44 1.17 -3.24 -7.94
C PRO A 44 1.92 -2.27 -8.87
N TYR A 45 3.24 -2.42 -8.95
CA TYR A 45 4.11 -1.69 -9.86
C TYR A 45 5.23 -2.60 -10.36
N LYS A 46 5.81 -2.29 -11.52
CA LYS A 46 6.96 -3.04 -12.01
C LYS A 46 8.16 -2.81 -11.10
N LYS A 47 8.98 -3.86 -10.91
CA LYS A 47 10.19 -3.75 -10.08
C LYS A 47 11.15 -2.66 -10.57
N SER A 48 11.24 -2.45 -11.89
CA SER A 48 12.04 -1.40 -12.52
C SER A 48 11.51 0.02 -12.26
N GLU A 49 10.23 0.16 -11.92
CA GLU A 49 9.59 1.46 -11.67
C GLU A 49 9.64 1.86 -10.20
N LEU A 50 10.03 0.94 -9.31
CA LEU A 50 9.99 1.14 -7.86
C LEU A 50 10.77 2.38 -7.40
N GLU A 51 11.98 2.61 -7.91
CA GLU A 51 12.77 3.80 -7.55
C GLU A 51 12.09 5.09 -8.01
N LYS A 52 11.47 5.07 -9.19
CA LYS A 52 10.71 6.20 -9.71
C LYS A 52 9.47 6.47 -8.86
N VAL A 53 8.74 5.41 -8.48
CA VAL A 53 7.59 5.49 -7.57
C VAL A 53 8.03 6.15 -6.26
N ARG A 54 9.08 5.64 -5.61
CA ARG A 54 9.63 6.19 -4.36
C ARG A 54 10.07 7.64 -4.51
N SER A 55 10.80 7.98 -5.56
CA SER A 55 11.29 9.34 -5.80
C SER A 55 10.16 10.34 -6.02
N ILE A 56 9.06 9.92 -6.66
CA ILE A 56 7.87 10.76 -6.85
C ILE A 56 7.15 10.91 -5.52
N THR A 57 6.84 9.81 -4.81
CA THR A 57 6.01 9.84 -3.60
C THR A 57 6.72 10.41 -2.38
N ARG A 58 8.06 10.32 -2.30
CA ARG A 58 8.86 10.88 -1.19
C ARG A 58 8.66 12.40 -1.02
N LYS A 59 8.38 13.12 -2.10
CA LYS A 59 8.19 14.58 -2.06
C LYS A 59 6.85 15.01 -1.44
N PHE A 60 5.93 14.07 -1.21
CA PHE A 60 4.62 14.35 -0.65
C PHE A 60 4.62 14.01 0.84
N GLU A 61 5.13 14.93 1.67
CA GLU A 61 5.06 14.78 3.14
C GLU A 61 3.61 14.86 3.65
N GLU A 62 2.73 15.60 2.96
CA GLU A 62 1.34 15.84 3.40
C GLU A 62 0.30 14.81 2.92
N THR A 63 0.62 13.96 1.93
CA THR A 63 -0.26 12.87 1.47
C THR A 63 0.56 11.59 1.28
N HIS A 64 0.06 10.45 1.78
CA HIS A 64 0.72 9.13 1.85
C HIS A 64 2.08 9.07 1.14
N GLY A 65 3.15 9.42 1.87
CA GLY A 65 4.49 9.66 1.34
C GLY A 65 5.18 8.44 0.73
N GLU A 66 6.43 8.18 1.10
CA GLU A 66 7.15 7.00 0.59
C GLU A 66 6.41 5.68 0.96
N PRO A 67 6.43 4.65 0.08
CA PRO A 67 5.95 3.32 0.44
C PRO A 67 6.54 2.84 1.77
N VAL A 68 5.72 2.20 2.60
CA VAL A 68 6.14 1.62 3.88
C VAL A 68 6.89 0.31 3.69
N ASP A 69 6.53 -0.47 2.68
CA ASP A 69 7.21 -1.71 2.31
C ASP A 69 6.83 -2.11 0.87
N TRP A 70 7.49 -3.11 0.30
CA TRP A 70 7.22 -3.63 -1.04
C TRP A 70 7.69 -5.08 -1.22
N GLY A 71 7.17 -5.74 -2.26
CA GLY A 71 7.44 -7.13 -2.59
C GLY A 71 6.67 -8.12 -1.70
N TYR A 72 6.75 -9.40 -2.08
CA TYR A 72 6.13 -10.49 -1.31
C TYR A 72 6.74 -10.61 0.09
N ASP A 73 8.07 -10.47 0.21
CA ASP A 73 8.74 -10.41 1.52
C ASP A 73 8.25 -9.22 2.37
N GLY A 74 7.91 -8.10 1.73
CA GLY A 74 7.31 -6.94 2.39
C GLY A 74 5.91 -7.24 2.91
N ALA A 75 5.10 -7.97 2.14
CA ALA A 75 3.80 -8.45 2.59
C ALA A 75 3.94 -9.33 3.85
N GLU A 76 4.89 -10.26 3.86
CA GLU A 76 5.19 -11.11 5.02
C GLU A 76 5.63 -10.30 6.23
N ARG A 77 6.53 -9.32 6.06
CA ARG A 77 6.96 -8.40 7.14
C ARG A 77 5.81 -7.58 7.71
N LEU A 78 4.80 -7.28 6.90
CA LEU A 78 3.57 -6.59 7.32
C LEU A 78 2.53 -7.56 7.91
N GLY A 79 2.78 -8.87 7.86
CA GLY A 79 1.86 -9.90 8.34
C GLY A 79 0.72 -10.22 7.38
N ILE A 80 0.81 -9.79 6.13
CA ILE A 80 -0.19 -10.02 5.10
C ILE A 80 0.11 -11.37 4.43
N ARG A 81 -0.73 -12.37 4.72
CA ARG A 81 -0.55 -13.74 4.24
C ARG A 81 -1.16 -13.99 2.86
N ASP A 82 -2.19 -13.24 2.51
CA ASP A 82 -2.92 -13.43 1.26
C ASP A 82 -3.26 -12.07 0.63
N LEU A 83 -2.63 -11.80 -0.51
CA LEU A 83 -2.87 -10.58 -1.28
C LEU A 83 -4.16 -10.64 -2.11
N MET A 84 -4.75 -11.81 -2.31
CA MET A 84 -5.98 -11.93 -3.10
C MET A 84 -7.25 -11.66 -2.27
N HIS A 85 -7.12 -11.58 -0.95
CA HIS A 85 -8.22 -11.34 -0.02
C HIS A 85 -7.94 -10.10 0.85
N PRO A 86 -8.12 -8.88 0.30
CA PRO A 86 -7.97 -7.67 1.08
C PRO A 86 -9.05 -7.56 2.16
N ASP A 87 -8.71 -6.94 3.30
CA ASP A 87 -9.67 -6.64 4.37
C ASP A 87 -10.73 -5.62 3.92
N PHE A 88 -10.34 -4.70 3.03
CA PHE A 88 -11.23 -3.71 2.43
C PHE A 88 -10.90 -3.46 0.96
N GLY A 89 -11.91 -3.08 0.19
CA GLY A 89 -11.77 -2.83 -1.25
C GLY A 89 -11.86 -4.12 -2.06
N ASP A 90 -11.37 -4.05 -3.30
CA ASP A 90 -11.51 -5.14 -4.26
C ASP A 90 -10.22 -5.95 -4.39
N ARG A 91 -10.39 -7.22 -4.76
CA ARG A 91 -9.28 -8.14 -5.07
C ARG A 91 -8.33 -7.52 -6.10
N PRO A 92 -7.01 -7.47 -5.82
CA PRO A 92 -6.03 -6.94 -6.75
C PRO A 92 -5.83 -7.85 -7.96
N GLU A 93 -5.27 -7.26 -9.00
CA GLU A 93 -4.67 -7.97 -10.12
C GLU A 93 -3.19 -7.57 -10.15
N ILE A 94 -2.30 -8.55 -10.03
CA ILE A 94 -0.84 -8.36 -10.00
C ILE A 94 -0.27 -9.18 -11.15
N HIS A 95 0.45 -8.54 -12.07
CA HIS A 95 1.08 -9.22 -13.20
C HIS A 95 2.43 -9.81 -12.80
N GLU A 96 2.95 -10.78 -13.58
CA GLU A 96 4.19 -11.51 -13.25
C GLU A 96 5.42 -10.61 -13.10
N ASP A 97 5.46 -9.48 -13.81
CA ASP A 97 6.54 -8.49 -13.77
C ASP A 97 6.32 -7.39 -12.71
N GLU A 98 5.22 -7.47 -11.95
CA GLU A 98 4.84 -6.53 -10.92
C GLU A 98 5.11 -7.08 -9.51
N ILE A 99 5.37 -6.14 -8.60
CA ILE A 99 5.48 -6.40 -7.18
C ILE A 99 4.42 -5.60 -6.42
N PRO A 100 3.87 -6.14 -5.32
CA PRO A 100 2.99 -5.38 -4.46
C PRO A 100 3.79 -4.28 -3.75
N VAL A 101 3.29 -3.04 -3.77
CA VAL A 101 3.89 -1.91 -3.07
C VAL A 101 2.87 -1.39 -2.06
N PHE A 102 3.29 -1.19 -0.82
CA PHE A 102 2.41 -0.87 0.30
C PHE A 102 2.60 0.58 0.74
N TRP A 103 1.49 1.29 0.88
CA TRP A 103 1.43 2.62 1.48
C TRP A 103 0.62 2.57 2.74
N GLY A 104 1.07 3.32 3.73
CA GLY A 104 0.24 3.68 4.85
C GLY A 104 -1.08 4.28 4.42
N CYS A 105 -2.21 3.77 4.93
CA CYS A 105 -3.52 4.27 4.59
C CYS A 105 -4.13 5.01 5.78
N GLY A 106 -4.63 6.22 5.56
CA GLY A 106 -5.16 7.12 6.60
C GLY A 106 -6.54 6.70 7.13
N VAL A 107 -6.92 5.44 6.96
CA VAL A 107 -8.14 4.85 7.52
C VAL A 107 -7.97 4.47 8.99
N THR A 108 -6.76 4.53 9.54
CA THR A 108 -6.56 4.64 11.00
C THR A 108 -6.68 6.10 11.43
N PRO A 109 -7.54 6.44 12.41
CA PRO A 109 -7.61 7.80 12.93
C PRO A 109 -6.21 8.24 13.40
N GLN A 110 -5.80 9.46 12.98
CA GLN A 110 -4.70 10.19 13.60
C GLN A 110 -5.09 10.67 15.00
#